data_AF-A0A7J6P0H2-F1
#
_entry.id   AF-A0A7J6P0H2-F1
#
_cell.length_a   1.000
_cell.length_b   1.000
_cell.length_c   1.000
_cell.angle_alpha   90.00
_cell.angle_beta   90.00
_cell.angle_gamma   90.00
#
_symmetry.space_group_name_H-M   'P 1'
#
loop_
_entity.id
_entity.type
_entity.pdbx_description
1 polymer ?
#
loop_
_entity_poly.entity_id
_entity_poly.type
_entity_poly.pdbx_seq_one_letter_code
_entity_poly.pdbx_strand_id
1 'polypeptide(L)'
;MGCTASTPDVLLPDPEPGQEHSFKIKKAGLLSKGYNVYNMDKQLWLYIRSLSSFWDKDPDFTLENFVRDDDERGEVLGRCALGKLDEDYKKEVDWETDSDDSDFSLDDLFDFDDDDELKVKVKFKAKREASFKNAKGEEFAHLKVKVKGKAKVEVTMNEGSGGATTELWSAKSAIKKVYYTLTINGVEVPVEFSNHKWQDWDRQWKIPGLLTATYDAKFGTDEVFVDTKCLEAPPADLLLVGFAMAYFMHPSNYLSRAENEAQSYARQGGLLAVYTHLPGAGDDDRPLGHDTHNLFLYDKKNKNRLFLVTIAQSENISLKELAKRLGAKEVRFAGSEQAEMCFELQRGCITCLSLVNDTENNGWCRRRSSGLIRCAYVPAVSTPRITPNIMS
;
A
#
# COMPACT_ATOMS: atom_id res chain seq x y z
N MET A 1 -20.09 -25.56 8.75
CA MET A 1 -20.54 -25.55 10.15
C MET A 1 -19.90 -24.36 10.83
N GLY A 2 -20.60 -23.22 10.87
CA GLY A 2 -20.09 -22.01 11.53
C GLY A 2 -20.34 -22.11 13.02
N CYS A 3 -19.30 -22.00 13.84
CA CYS A 3 -19.42 -21.98 15.29
C CYS A 3 -20.17 -20.71 15.73
N THR A 4 -21.49 -20.76 15.77
CA THR A 4 -22.33 -19.79 16.47
C THR A 4 -22.03 -19.87 17.95
N ALA A 5 -22.01 -18.74 18.64
CA ALA A 5 -21.95 -18.74 20.10
C ALA A 5 -23.12 -19.59 20.66
N SER A 6 -22.82 -20.45 21.63
CA SER A 6 -23.85 -21.18 22.39
C SER A 6 -24.81 -20.17 22.99
N THR A 7 -26.11 -20.38 22.79
CA THR A 7 -27.15 -19.55 23.41
C THR A 7 -26.92 -19.52 24.93
N PRO A 8 -26.91 -18.35 25.57
CA PRO A 8 -26.74 -18.26 27.02
C PRO A 8 -27.96 -18.86 27.73
N ASP A 9 -27.74 -19.41 28.93
CA ASP A 9 -28.83 -19.99 29.75
C ASP A 9 -29.84 -18.92 30.21
N VAL A 10 -29.39 -17.67 30.31
CA VAL A 10 -30.21 -16.53 30.72
C VAL A 10 -30.23 -15.52 29.58
N LEU A 11 -31.41 -15.27 29.02
CA LEU A 11 -31.64 -14.23 28.04
C LEU A 11 -31.84 -12.89 28.76
N LEU A 12 -31.00 -11.91 28.42
CA LEU A 12 -31.16 -10.53 28.88
C LEU A 12 -32.06 -9.77 27.91
N PRO A 13 -32.90 -8.82 28.39
CA PRO A 13 -33.68 -7.96 27.52
C PRO A 13 -32.76 -7.05 26.70
N ASP A 14 -33.25 -6.57 25.56
CA ASP A 14 -32.50 -5.63 24.73
C ASP A 14 -32.16 -4.34 25.49
N PRO A 15 -31.03 -3.69 25.19
CA PRO A 15 -30.67 -2.45 25.86
C PRO A 15 -31.60 -1.31 25.42
N GLU A 16 -32.43 -0.83 26.35
CA GLU A 16 -33.38 0.26 26.11
C GLU A 16 -32.76 1.65 26.38
N PRO A 17 -33.25 2.70 25.69
CA PRO A 17 -32.96 4.09 26.04
C PRO A 17 -33.35 4.43 27.49
N GLY A 18 -32.81 5.52 28.02
CA GLY A 18 -33.11 6.03 29.36
C GLY A 18 -32.11 5.64 30.44
N GLN A 19 -31.11 4.81 30.12
CA GLN A 19 -30.02 4.41 31.02
C GLN A 19 -28.68 4.41 30.29
N GLU A 20 -27.60 4.63 31.03
CA GLU A 20 -26.25 4.42 30.51
C GLU A 20 -25.94 2.92 30.47
N HIS A 21 -25.34 2.46 29.37
CA HIS A 21 -24.94 1.07 29.20
C HIS A 21 -23.45 0.96 28.90
N SER A 22 -22.81 -0.04 29.47
CA SER A 22 -21.41 -0.39 29.22
C SER A 22 -21.31 -1.78 28.63
N PHE A 23 -20.68 -1.87 27.47
CA PHE A 23 -20.55 -3.09 26.69
C PHE A 23 -19.10 -3.52 26.62
N LYS A 24 -18.85 -4.80 26.85
CA LYS A 24 -17.55 -5.43 26.65
C LYS A 24 -17.63 -6.40 25.48
N ILE A 25 -16.84 -6.17 24.45
CA ILE A 25 -16.87 -6.92 23.19
C ILE A 25 -15.60 -7.76 23.10
N LYS A 26 -15.77 -9.05 22.80
CA LYS A 26 -14.67 -10.00 22.61
C LYS A 26 -14.92 -10.86 21.40
N LYS A 27 -13.86 -11.27 20.72
CA LYS A 27 -13.96 -12.29 19.67
C LYS A 27 -14.54 -13.58 20.26
N ALA A 28 -15.57 -14.15 19.61
CA ALA A 28 -16.29 -15.32 20.15
C ALA A 28 -15.44 -16.61 20.15
N GLY A 29 -14.32 -16.62 19.42
CA GLY A 29 -13.35 -17.71 19.40
C GLY A 29 -12.25 -17.46 18.38
N LEU A 30 -11.16 -18.23 18.43
CA LEU A 30 -9.98 -18.08 17.55
C LEU A 30 -10.37 -18.09 16.06
N LEU A 31 -11.26 -19.00 15.68
CA LEU A 31 -11.76 -19.18 14.31
C LEU A 31 -13.12 -18.51 14.04
N SER A 32 -13.74 -17.92 15.07
CA SER A 32 -15.02 -17.25 14.88
C SER A 32 -14.84 -15.88 14.23
N LYS A 33 -15.79 -15.49 13.38
CA LYS A 33 -15.85 -14.13 12.82
C LYS A 33 -16.77 -13.20 13.61
N GLY A 34 -17.51 -13.76 14.57
CA GLY A 34 -18.40 -12.99 15.40
C GLY A 34 -17.75 -12.57 16.71
N TYR A 35 -18.41 -11.64 17.37
CA TYR A 35 -17.99 -11.08 18.63
C TYR A 35 -19.12 -11.23 19.65
N ASN A 36 -18.76 -11.72 20.83
CA ASN A 36 -19.64 -11.77 21.97
C ASN A 36 -19.63 -10.40 22.65
N VAL A 37 -20.82 -9.88 22.95
CA VAL A 37 -21.00 -8.64 23.70
C VAL A 37 -21.50 -8.99 25.08
N TYR A 38 -20.77 -8.56 26.11
CA TYR A 38 -21.07 -8.80 27.50
C TYR A 38 -21.49 -7.49 28.18
N ASN A 39 -22.35 -7.57 29.19
CA ASN A 39 -22.60 -6.47 30.12
C ASN A 39 -21.49 -6.38 31.18
N MET A 40 -21.61 -5.43 32.12
CA MET A 40 -20.63 -5.24 33.20
C MET A 40 -20.60 -6.39 34.22
N ASP A 41 -21.70 -7.13 34.35
CA ASP A 41 -21.78 -8.34 35.17
C ASP A 41 -21.19 -9.58 34.47
N LYS A 42 -20.55 -9.38 33.31
CA LYS A 42 -19.92 -10.41 32.47
C LYS A 42 -20.92 -11.44 31.92
N GLN A 43 -22.20 -11.11 31.88
CA GLN A 43 -23.22 -11.93 31.25
C GLN A 43 -23.21 -11.67 29.75
N LEU A 44 -23.31 -12.74 28.96
CA LEU A 44 -23.42 -12.65 27.51
C LEU A 44 -24.77 -12.03 27.14
N TRP A 45 -24.73 -10.90 26.43
CA TRP A 45 -25.88 -10.06 26.20
C TRP A 45 -26.28 -10.01 24.73
N LEU A 46 -25.34 -9.66 23.85
CA LEU A 46 -25.59 -9.52 22.41
C LEU A 46 -24.50 -10.24 21.61
N TYR A 47 -24.71 -10.35 20.31
CA TYR A 47 -23.77 -10.97 19.38
C TYR A 47 -23.59 -10.11 18.14
N ILE A 48 -22.34 -9.80 17.79
CA ILE A 48 -22.01 -9.13 16.53
C ILE A 48 -21.61 -10.20 15.54
N ARG A 49 -22.43 -10.43 14.52
CA ARG A 49 -22.19 -11.42 13.47
C ARG A 49 -21.59 -10.74 12.25
N SER A 50 -20.48 -11.26 11.75
CA SER A 50 -20.00 -10.91 10.41
C SER A 50 -20.80 -11.65 9.35
N LEU A 51 -21.35 -10.90 8.39
CA LEU A 51 -22.10 -11.43 7.25
C LEU A 51 -21.19 -11.87 6.09
N SER A 52 -19.94 -11.42 6.09
CA SER A 52 -19.06 -11.58 4.94
C SER A 52 -18.30 -12.91 4.93
N SER A 53 -18.01 -13.40 3.72
CA SER A 53 -17.22 -14.60 3.44
C SER A 53 -15.80 -14.44 3.96
N PHE A 54 -15.07 -15.54 4.12
CA PHE A 54 -13.70 -15.49 4.68
C PHE A 54 -12.73 -14.70 3.79
N TRP A 55 -13.10 -14.55 2.52
CA TRP A 55 -12.34 -13.87 1.47
C TRP A 55 -12.78 -12.43 1.22
N ASP A 56 -13.86 -11.98 1.86
CA ASP A 56 -14.41 -10.66 1.61
C ASP A 56 -13.57 -9.60 2.33
N LYS A 57 -13.10 -8.63 1.55
CA LYS A 57 -12.23 -7.55 2.03
C LYS A 57 -12.99 -6.52 2.88
N ASP A 58 -14.31 -6.48 2.74
CA ASP A 58 -15.21 -5.53 3.38
C ASP A 58 -16.27 -6.29 4.20
N PRO A 59 -16.06 -6.45 5.53
CA PRO A 59 -17.00 -7.17 6.36
C PRO A 59 -18.21 -6.32 6.72
N ASP A 60 -19.40 -6.70 6.26
CA ASP A 60 -20.66 -6.23 6.81
C ASP A 60 -20.95 -7.00 8.09
N PHE A 61 -21.60 -6.35 9.06
CA PHE A 61 -21.96 -7.00 10.32
C PHE A 61 -23.32 -6.57 10.85
N THR A 62 -23.94 -7.50 11.57
CA THR A 62 -25.22 -7.34 12.24
C THR A 62 -25.01 -7.46 13.75
N LEU A 63 -25.67 -6.58 14.49
CA LEU A 63 -25.84 -6.75 15.94
C LEU A 63 -27.16 -7.49 16.15
N GLU A 64 -27.09 -8.62 16.83
CA GLU A 64 -28.22 -9.51 17.09
C GLU A 64 -28.35 -9.75 18.60
N ASN A 65 -29.59 -9.89 19.08
CA ASN A 65 -29.86 -10.43 20.41
C ASN A 65 -29.81 -11.97 20.40
N PHE A 66 -30.19 -12.63 21.49
CA PHE A 66 -30.26 -14.10 21.57
C PHE A 66 -31.70 -14.63 21.53
N VAL A 67 -32.68 -13.80 21.20
CA VAL A 67 -34.06 -14.23 20.96
C VAL A 67 -34.09 -14.93 19.61
N ARG A 68 -34.19 -16.25 19.62
CA ARG A 68 -34.13 -17.08 18.41
C ARG A 68 -35.50 -17.66 18.08
N ASP A 69 -35.90 -17.51 16.83
CA ASP A 69 -36.89 -18.35 16.19
C ASP A 69 -36.22 -19.64 15.64
N ASP A 70 -36.91 -20.38 14.77
CA ASP A 70 -36.44 -21.66 14.20
C ASP A 70 -35.11 -21.56 13.41
N ASP A 71 -34.70 -20.37 12.99
CA ASP A 71 -33.58 -20.12 12.07
C ASP A 71 -32.19 -19.98 12.74
N GLU A 72 -32.05 -20.34 14.02
CA GLU A 72 -30.82 -20.25 14.84
C GLU A 72 -30.20 -18.84 14.96
N ARG A 73 -30.86 -17.80 14.45
CA ARG A 73 -30.41 -16.39 14.46
C ARG A 73 -31.22 -15.58 15.47
N GLY A 74 -30.55 -14.57 16.04
CA GLY A 74 -31.19 -13.58 16.88
C GLY A 74 -31.95 -12.54 16.07
N GLU A 75 -32.81 -11.77 16.74
CA GLU A 75 -33.40 -10.58 16.15
C GLU A 75 -32.32 -9.52 15.92
N VAL A 76 -32.37 -8.86 14.77
CA VAL A 76 -31.36 -7.87 14.35
C VAL A 76 -31.69 -6.51 14.96
N LEU A 77 -30.80 -6.02 15.83
CA LEU A 77 -30.92 -4.70 16.45
C LEU A 77 -30.32 -3.58 15.59
N GLY A 78 -29.37 -3.92 14.73
CA GLY A 78 -28.79 -2.96 13.79
C GLY A 78 -27.77 -3.60 12.86
N ARG A 79 -27.37 -2.84 11.83
CA ARG A 79 -26.44 -3.28 10.80
C ARG A 79 -25.38 -2.21 10.54
N CYS A 80 -24.16 -2.64 10.29
CA CYS A 80 -23.10 -1.80 9.77
C CYS A 80 -22.63 -2.38 8.44
N ALA A 81 -22.64 -1.55 7.40
CA ALA A 81 -22.02 -1.88 6.13
C ALA A 81 -20.71 -1.12 6.00
N LEU A 82 -19.61 -1.86 5.81
CA LEU A 82 -18.29 -1.27 5.61
C LEU A 82 -18.09 -1.01 4.12
N GLY A 83 -17.82 0.25 3.77
CA GLY A 83 -17.43 0.63 2.44
C GLY A 83 -16.06 0.09 2.06
N LYS A 84 -15.81 0.05 0.75
CA LYS A 84 -14.52 -0.33 0.18
C LYS A 84 -13.41 0.53 0.75
N LEU A 85 -12.30 -0.12 1.08
CA LEU A 85 -11.09 0.58 1.45
C LEU A 85 -10.41 1.17 0.20
N ASP A 86 -10.27 2.49 0.17
CA ASP A 86 -9.57 3.26 -0.88
C ASP A 86 -8.16 3.61 -0.37
N GLU A 87 -7.13 3.00 -0.96
CA GLU A 87 -5.73 3.18 -0.58
C GLU A 87 -4.92 3.77 -1.75
N ASP A 88 -4.24 4.88 -1.50
CA ASP A 88 -3.35 5.54 -2.44
C ASP A 88 -1.93 5.52 -1.86
N TYR A 89 -1.02 4.84 -2.56
CA TYR A 89 0.39 4.69 -2.19
C TYR A 89 1.25 5.29 -3.27
N LYS A 90 2.13 6.22 -2.89
CA LYS A 90 3.06 6.85 -3.83
C LYS A 90 4.47 6.89 -3.25
N LYS A 91 5.47 6.63 -4.09
CA LYS A 91 6.88 6.81 -3.71
C LYS A 91 7.13 8.27 -3.39
N GLU A 92 7.99 8.55 -2.41
CA GLU A 92 8.31 9.93 -2.03
C GLU A 92 8.92 10.73 -3.19
N VAL A 93 9.59 10.06 -4.13
CA VAL A 93 10.17 10.64 -5.35
C VAL A 93 9.11 11.08 -6.37
N ASP A 94 7.95 10.42 -6.40
CA ASP A 94 6.89 10.65 -7.40
C ASP A 94 5.78 11.59 -6.90
N TRP A 95 5.90 12.12 -5.67
CA TRP A 95 4.91 13.05 -5.14
C TRP A 95 5.20 14.46 -5.64
N GLU A 96 4.63 14.82 -6.80
CA GLU A 96 4.59 16.21 -7.24
C GLU A 96 4.03 17.08 -6.12
N THR A 97 4.73 18.18 -5.88
CA THR A 97 4.45 19.15 -4.84
C THR A 97 3.14 19.86 -5.18
N ASP A 98 2.00 19.24 -4.87
CA ASP A 98 0.73 19.96 -4.84
C ASP A 98 0.91 21.16 -3.90
N SER A 99 0.76 22.34 -4.50
CA SER A 99 1.22 23.68 -4.11
C SER A 99 0.69 24.25 -2.77
N ASP A 100 0.31 23.41 -1.80
CA ASP A 100 -0.24 23.86 -0.51
C ASP A 100 0.41 23.21 0.73
N ASP A 101 1.35 22.27 0.57
CA ASP A 101 2.11 21.69 1.69
C ASP A 101 3.61 22.10 1.58
N SER A 102 3.95 23.31 2.05
CA SER A 102 5.30 23.90 1.99
C SER A 102 6.36 23.29 2.94
N ASP A 103 6.19 22.04 3.38
CA ASP A 103 6.99 21.43 4.45
C ASP A 103 7.95 20.31 4.00
N PHE A 104 8.16 20.11 2.70
CA PHE A 104 9.12 19.11 2.20
C PHE A 104 10.04 19.72 1.14
N SER A 105 11.29 20.01 1.51
CA SER A 105 12.33 20.41 0.57
C SER A 105 12.81 19.23 -0.27
N LEU A 106 13.05 19.48 -1.55
CA LEU A 106 13.53 18.51 -2.54
C LEU A 106 14.98 18.03 -2.25
N ASP A 107 15.67 18.70 -1.34
CA ASP A 107 17.09 18.45 -1.01
C ASP A 107 17.31 17.13 -0.24
N ASP A 108 16.26 16.53 0.34
CA ASP A 108 16.33 15.25 1.08
C ASP A 108 16.34 13.99 0.18
N LEU A 109 16.40 14.17 -1.16
CA LEU A 109 16.16 13.10 -2.14
C LEU A 109 17.43 12.57 -2.84
N PHE A 110 18.59 13.22 -2.66
CA PHE A 110 19.82 12.90 -3.38
C PHE A 110 21.12 12.95 -2.55
N ASP A 111 21.05 12.74 -1.22
CA ASP A 111 22.25 12.35 -0.46
C ASP A 111 22.53 10.85 -0.70
N PHE A 112 23.10 10.55 -1.87
CA PHE A 112 23.84 9.30 -2.13
C PHE A 112 25.25 9.43 -1.54
N ASP A 113 25.33 9.69 -0.24
CA ASP A 113 26.58 9.51 0.50
C ASP A 113 26.71 8.01 0.86
N ASP A 114 27.92 7.49 0.69
CA ASP A 114 28.35 6.09 0.72
C ASP A 114 27.99 5.33 2.01
N ASP A 115 26.74 4.88 2.16
CA ASP A 115 26.35 3.81 3.08
C ASP A 115 25.51 2.78 2.31
N ASP A 116 25.89 1.50 2.38
CA ASP A 116 25.35 0.33 1.66
C ASP A 116 23.84 0.01 1.90
N GLU A 117 23.04 0.97 2.38
CA GLU A 117 21.64 0.79 2.77
C GLU A 117 20.67 1.36 1.73
N LEU A 118 20.04 0.48 0.95
CA LEU A 118 18.95 0.85 0.05
C LEU A 118 17.67 1.18 0.83
N LYS A 119 17.21 2.43 0.72
CA LYS A 119 16.04 2.97 1.45
C LYS A 119 14.92 3.35 0.50
N VAL A 120 13.74 2.71 0.63
CA VAL A 120 12.51 3.10 -0.08
C VAL A 120 11.55 3.76 0.88
N LYS A 121 11.12 4.99 0.57
CA LYS A 121 10.13 5.74 1.35
C LYS A 121 8.84 5.89 0.53
N VAL A 122 7.71 5.53 1.14
CA VAL A 122 6.37 5.61 0.56
C VAL A 122 5.49 6.49 1.45
N LYS A 123 4.76 7.43 0.83
CA LYS A 123 3.67 8.16 1.49
C LYS A 123 2.37 7.44 1.15
N PHE A 124 1.49 7.29 2.13
CA PHE A 124 0.19 6.65 1.92
C PHE A 124 -0.97 7.48 2.45
N LYS A 125 -2.11 7.32 1.78
CA LYS A 125 -3.39 7.89 2.17
C LYS A 125 -4.45 6.81 2.00
N ALA A 126 -5.07 6.41 3.11
CA ALA A 126 -6.17 5.47 3.13
C ALA A 126 -7.47 6.19 3.52
N LYS A 127 -8.58 5.80 2.92
CA LYS A 127 -9.93 6.24 3.27
C LYS A 127 -10.85 5.05 3.39
N ARG A 128 -11.66 5.04 4.44
CA ARG A 128 -12.71 4.04 4.62
C ARG A 128 -13.98 4.71 5.12
N GLU A 129 -15.11 4.19 4.70
CA GLU A 129 -16.43 4.68 5.09
C GLU A 129 -17.26 3.54 5.66
N ALA A 130 -18.24 3.85 6.51
CA ALA A 130 -19.23 2.90 7.02
C ALA A 130 -20.57 3.58 7.19
N SER A 131 -21.64 2.87 6.82
CA SER A 131 -23.03 3.29 7.02
C SER A 131 -23.70 2.40 8.05
N PHE A 132 -24.48 2.99 8.94
CA PHE A 132 -25.16 2.30 10.02
C PHE A 132 -26.67 2.39 9.87
N LYS A 133 -27.33 1.24 9.97
CA LYS A 133 -28.78 1.10 9.89
C LYS A 133 -29.33 0.56 11.19
N ASN A 134 -30.44 1.13 11.66
CA ASN A 134 -31.15 0.67 12.85
C ASN A 134 -31.88 -0.66 12.59
N ALA A 135 -32.57 -1.20 13.59
CA ALA A 135 -33.39 -2.42 13.47
C ALA A 135 -34.44 -2.35 12.35
N LYS A 136 -34.97 -1.15 12.05
CA LYS A 136 -35.95 -0.91 10.97
C LYS A 136 -35.31 -0.82 9.58
N GLY A 137 -33.97 -0.82 9.50
CA GLY A 137 -33.23 -0.68 8.25
C GLY A 137 -33.03 0.76 7.78
N GLU A 138 -33.37 1.76 8.60
CA GLU A 138 -33.17 3.18 8.32
C GLU A 138 -31.72 3.57 8.64
N GLU A 139 -31.08 4.29 7.73
CA GLU A 139 -29.71 4.79 7.96
C GLU A 139 -29.74 5.95 8.94
N PHE A 140 -29.01 5.82 10.06
CA PHE A 140 -28.97 6.83 11.12
C PHE A 140 -27.58 7.43 11.31
N ALA A 141 -26.52 6.75 10.87
CA ALA A 141 -25.17 7.27 11.01
C ALA A 141 -24.26 6.90 9.84
N HIS A 142 -23.25 7.73 9.63
CA HIS A 142 -22.22 7.54 8.62
C HIS A 142 -20.86 7.94 9.19
N LEU A 143 -19.88 7.04 9.14
CA LEU A 143 -18.54 7.25 9.66
C LEU A 143 -17.52 7.18 8.53
N LYS A 144 -16.67 8.20 8.42
CA LYS A 144 -15.53 8.22 7.51
C LYS A 144 -14.24 8.33 8.31
N VAL A 145 -13.26 7.51 7.97
CA VAL A 145 -11.89 7.62 8.46
C VAL A 145 -10.94 7.88 7.30
N LYS A 146 -10.04 8.85 7.48
CA LYS A 146 -8.97 9.15 6.55
C LYS A 146 -7.65 9.13 7.30
N VAL A 147 -6.74 8.26 6.87
CA VAL A 147 -5.43 8.07 7.48
C VAL A 147 -4.36 8.47 6.49
N LYS A 148 -3.41 9.30 6.93
CA LYS A 148 -2.21 9.65 6.17
C LYS A 148 -0.99 9.20 6.96
N GLY A 149 -0.02 8.59 6.29
CA GLY A 149 1.22 8.14 6.92
C GLY A 149 2.38 8.00 5.95
N LYS A 150 3.47 7.44 6.47
CA LYS A 150 4.67 7.07 5.72
C LYS A 150 5.07 5.64 6.07
N ALA A 151 5.62 4.93 5.11
CA ALA A 151 6.33 3.67 5.32
C ALA A 151 7.74 3.79 4.74
N LYS A 152 8.70 3.17 5.41
CA LYS A 152 10.09 3.08 5.00
C LYS A 152 10.49 1.61 4.99
N VAL A 153 11.15 1.18 3.93
CA VAL A 153 11.81 -0.12 3.86
C VAL A 153 13.29 0.11 3.69
N GLU A 154 14.08 -0.60 4.48
CA GLU A 154 15.54 -0.63 4.45
C GLU A 154 15.93 -2.08 4.12
N VAL A 155 16.81 -2.23 3.13
CA VAL A 155 17.38 -3.54 2.79
C VAL A 155 18.87 -3.48 3.08
N THR A 156 19.31 -4.34 3.99
CA THR A 156 20.72 -4.51 4.34
C THR A 156 21.23 -5.81 3.75
N MET A 157 22.35 -5.74 3.04
CA MET A 157 23.04 -6.90 2.48
C MET A 157 24.16 -7.32 3.43
N ASN A 158 24.12 -8.55 3.94
CA ASN A 158 25.20 -9.10 4.76
C ASN A 158 25.94 -10.18 3.96
N GLU A 159 27.25 -10.02 3.77
CA GLU A 159 28.12 -11.05 3.21
C GLU A 159 28.48 -12.07 4.31
N GLY A 160 28.02 -13.31 4.15
CA GLY A 160 28.41 -14.43 4.99
C GLY A 160 29.84 -14.88 4.70
N SER A 161 30.47 -15.57 5.66
CA SER A 161 31.86 -16.06 5.61
C SER A 161 32.18 -17.13 4.54
N GLY A 162 31.33 -17.28 3.52
CA GLY A 162 31.50 -18.15 2.36
C GLY A 162 31.02 -17.55 1.05
N GLY A 163 30.90 -16.22 0.94
CA GLY A 163 30.44 -15.53 -0.27
C GLY A 163 28.92 -15.60 -0.50
N ALA A 164 28.16 -16.11 0.47
CA ALA A 164 26.70 -16.09 0.43
C ALA A 164 26.18 -14.75 0.97
N THR A 165 25.54 -13.96 0.12
CA THR A 165 24.86 -12.72 0.53
C THR A 165 23.49 -13.06 1.12
N THR A 166 23.19 -12.50 2.29
CA THR A 166 21.88 -12.61 2.93
C THR A 166 21.21 -11.24 2.98
N GLU A 167 19.95 -11.20 2.54
CA GLU A 167 19.14 -9.97 2.55
C GLU A 167 18.37 -9.87 3.86
N LEU A 168 18.56 -8.78 4.59
CA LEU A 168 17.72 -8.44 5.73
C LEU A 168 16.79 -7.29 5.34
N TRP A 169 15.49 -7.57 5.34
CA TRP A 169 14.45 -6.59 5.05
C TRP A 169 13.91 -6.03 6.37
N SER A 170 14.03 -4.72 6.55
CA SER A 170 13.38 -4.00 7.66
C SER A 170 12.33 -3.05 7.11
N ALA A 171 11.08 -3.19 7.54
CA ALA A 171 10.00 -2.27 7.22
C ALA A 171 9.56 -1.54 8.49
N LYS A 172 9.34 -0.23 8.38
CA LYS A 172 8.85 0.62 9.46
C LYS A 172 7.78 1.54 8.90
N SER A 173 6.62 1.60 9.53
CA SER A 173 5.57 2.55 9.17
C SER A 173 5.15 3.44 10.33
N ALA A 174 4.65 4.63 9.98
CA ALA A 174 4.17 5.62 10.94
C ALA A 174 2.99 6.39 10.35
N ILE A 175 1.94 6.51 11.13
CA ILE A 175 0.80 7.39 10.81
C ILE A 175 1.14 8.81 11.23
N LYS A 176 0.82 9.77 10.36
CA LYS A 176 1.04 11.19 10.58
C LYS A 176 -0.24 11.92 11.01
N LYS A 177 -1.34 11.65 10.33
CA LYS A 177 -2.62 12.34 10.55
C LYS A 177 -3.77 11.34 10.39
N VAL A 178 -4.73 11.42 11.30
CA VAL A 178 -5.99 10.67 11.24
C VAL A 178 -7.13 11.65 11.36
N TYR A 179 -8.14 11.48 10.51
CA TYR A 179 -9.35 12.28 10.52
C TYR A 179 -10.54 11.34 10.62
N TYR A 180 -11.42 11.61 11.58
CA TYR A 180 -12.72 10.97 11.68
C TYR A 180 -13.79 12.02 11.38
N THR A 181 -14.72 11.68 10.50
CA THR A 181 -15.94 12.45 10.25
C THR A 181 -17.10 11.53 10.56
N LEU A 182 -17.85 11.83 11.62
CA LEU A 182 -19.02 11.08 12.02
C LEU A 182 -20.24 11.97 11.84
N THR A 183 -21.22 11.47 11.11
CA THR A 183 -22.52 12.12 10.92
C THR A 183 -23.58 11.23 11.54
N ILE A 184 -24.43 11.79 12.41
CA ILE A 184 -25.57 11.10 13.01
C ILE A 184 -26.82 11.90 12.67
N ASN A 185 -27.82 11.26 12.07
CA ASN A 185 -29.08 11.87 11.63
C ASN A 185 -28.86 13.15 10.79
N GLY A 186 -27.82 13.15 9.94
CA GLY A 186 -27.47 14.28 9.09
C GLY A 186 -26.65 15.39 9.77
N VAL A 187 -26.34 15.27 11.06
CA VAL A 187 -25.55 16.25 11.83
C VAL A 187 -24.15 15.71 12.08
N GLU A 188 -23.11 16.48 11.75
CA GLU A 188 -21.73 16.12 12.07
C GLU A 188 -21.48 16.27 13.57
N VAL A 189 -20.95 15.22 14.19
CA VAL A 189 -20.63 15.18 15.62
C VAL A 189 -19.11 15.09 15.82
N PRO A 190 -18.53 15.81 16.78
CA PRO A 190 -17.10 15.80 17.01
C PRO A 190 -16.65 14.44 17.59
N VAL A 191 -15.53 13.94 17.08
CA VAL A 191 -14.87 12.73 17.59
C VAL A 191 -13.54 13.15 18.23
N GLU A 192 -13.45 12.99 19.54
CA GLU A 192 -12.24 13.27 20.31
C GLU A 192 -11.40 12.00 20.49
N PHE A 193 -10.09 12.09 20.27
CA PHE A 193 -9.16 10.98 20.44
C PHE A 193 -7.76 11.52 20.76
N SER A 194 -6.92 10.73 21.42
CA SER A 194 -5.53 11.11 21.69
C SER A 194 -4.68 11.03 20.40
N ASN A 195 -4.03 12.13 20.01
CA ASN A 195 -3.23 12.20 18.77
C ASN A 195 -1.76 11.78 18.96
N HIS A 196 -1.45 10.98 19.98
CA HIS A 196 -0.09 10.58 20.31
C HIS A 196 0.08 9.07 20.11
N LYS A 197 1.21 8.68 19.51
CA LYS A 197 1.61 7.27 19.29
C LYS A 197 0.58 6.41 18.54
N TRP A 198 0.43 6.67 17.25
CA TRP A 198 -0.46 5.91 16.38
C TRP A 198 -0.08 4.43 16.15
N GLN A 199 1.12 4.03 16.58
CA GLN A 199 1.55 2.63 16.54
C GLN A 199 0.93 1.80 17.68
N ASP A 200 0.51 2.46 18.76
CA ASP A 200 -0.12 1.80 19.89
C ASP A 200 -1.58 1.47 19.53
N TRP A 201 -1.96 0.22 19.74
CA TRP A 201 -3.32 -0.28 19.54
C TRP A 201 -4.26 0.15 20.67
N ASP A 202 -3.73 0.40 21.87
CA ASP A 202 -4.53 0.91 22.99
C ASP A 202 -4.97 2.34 22.71
N ARG A 203 -6.28 2.54 22.62
CA ARG A 203 -6.85 3.83 22.22
C ARG A 203 -8.26 4.03 22.70
N GLN A 204 -8.60 5.29 22.92
CA GLN A 204 -9.94 5.71 23.30
C GLN A 204 -10.45 6.80 22.33
N TRP A 205 -11.71 6.66 21.93
CA TRP A 205 -12.48 7.63 21.18
C TRP A 205 -13.64 8.09 22.05
N LYS A 206 -13.88 9.39 22.10
CA LYS A 206 -15.00 10.00 22.82
C LYS A 206 -15.84 10.79 21.83
N ILE A 207 -17.14 10.58 21.89
CA ILE A 207 -18.11 11.42 21.21
C ILE A 207 -18.88 12.11 22.34
N PRO A 208 -18.60 13.40 22.62
CA PRO A 208 -19.14 14.10 23.78
C PRO A 208 -20.66 13.95 23.90
N GLY A 209 -21.12 13.51 25.07
CA GLY A 209 -22.55 13.29 25.36
C GLY A 209 -23.18 12.04 24.72
N LEU A 210 -22.46 11.32 23.84
CA LEU A 210 -22.98 10.16 23.13
C LEU A 210 -22.36 8.85 23.64
N LEU A 211 -21.06 8.66 23.44
CA LEU A 211 -20.39 7.42 23.81
C LEU A 211 -18.88 7.59 24.01
N THR A 212 -18.27 6.62 24.66
CA THR A 212 -16.83 6.40 24.70
C THR A 212 -16.51 4.99 24.23
N ALA A 213 -15.64 4.84 23.25
CA ALA A 213 -15.17 3.55 22.77
C ALA A 213 -13.68 3.39 23.13
N THR A 214 -13.28 2.24 23.64
CA THR A 214 -11.89 1.95 24.01
C THR A 214 -11.46 0.62 23.40
N TYR A 215 -10.33 0.60 22.71
CA TYR A 215 -9.64 -0.61 22.27
C TYR A 215 -8.55 -0.94 23.28
N ASP A 216 -8.56 -2.17 23.80
CA ASP A 216 -7.60 -2.71 24.75
C ASP A 216 -6.92 -3.93 24.11
N ALA A 217 -5.70 -3.72 23.64
CA ALA A 217 -4.93 -4.69 22.90
C ALA A 217 -4.33 -5.71 23.86
N LYS A 218 -4.82 -6.95 23.77
CA LYS A 218 -4.36 -8.05 24.61
C LYS A 218 -3.89 -9.17 23.71
N PHE A 219 -2.72 -9.71 23.99
CA PHE A 219 -2.13 -10.79 23.19
C PHE A 219 -3.13 -11.95 23.00
N GLY A 220 -3.69 -12.05 21.78
CA GLY A 220 -4.67 -13.05 21.39
C GLY A 220 -6.10 -12.87 21.95
N THR A 221 -6.38 -11.80 22.68
CA THR A 221 -7.68 -11.58 23.37
C THR A 221 -8.13 -10.13 23.34
N ASP A 222 -7.85 -9.40 22.25
CA ASP A 222 -8.26 -8.00 22.09
C ASP A 222 -9.71 -7.76 22.53
N GLU A 223 -9.90 -6.73 23.34
CA GLU A 223 -11.19 -6.36 23.91
C GLU A 223 -11.54 -4.95 23.45
N VAL A 224 -12.82 -4.75 23.13
CA VAL A 224 -13.36 -3.41 22.87
C VAL A 224 -14.42 -3.10 23.91
N PHE A 225 -14.34 -1.92 24.49
CA PHE A 225 -15.32 -1.41 25.45
C PHE A 225 -16.08 -0.26 24.82
N VAL A 226 -17.40 -0.26 24.95
CA VAL A 226 -18.24 0.85 24.51
C VAL A 226 -19.16 1.27 25.65
N ASP A 227 -18.98 2.49 26.14
CA ASP A 227 -19.79 3.11 27.17
C ASP A 227 -20.71 4.14 26.52
N THR A 228 -22.02 3.93 26.63
CA THR A 228 -23.04 4.84 26.11
C THR A 228 -23.46 5.82 27.19
N LYS A 229 -23.52 7.11 26.83
CA LYS A 229 -23.85 8.22 27.73
C LYS A 229 -25.15 8.93 27.35
N CYS A 230 -25.58 8.80 26.10
CA CYS A 230 -26.84 9.37 25.65
C CYS A 230 -28.01 8.54 26.18
N LEU A 231 -28.94 9.21 26.86
CA LEU A 231 -30.16 8.58 27.36
C LEU A 231 -31.27 8.52 26.30
N GLU A 232 -31.16 9.32 25.23
CA GLU A 232 -32.21 9.43 24.20
C GLU A 232 -31.98 8.49 23.01
N ALA A 233 -30.72 8.23 22.67
CA ALA A 233 -30.36 7.38 21.53
C ALA A 233 -30.40 5.89 21.90
N PRO A 234 -30.81 5.00 20.98
CA PRO A 234 -30.74 3.56 21.21
C PRO A 234 -29.30 3.10 21.53
N PRO A 235 -29.06 2.43 22.66
CA PRO A 235 -27.70 2.02 23.03
C PRO A 235 -27.08 1.02 22.04
N ALA A 236 -27.90 0.17 21.42
CA ALA A 236 -27.48 -0.77 20.38
C ALA A 236 -26.89 -0.08 19.14
N ASP A 237 -27.47 1.05 18.74
CA ASP A 237 -27.00 1.87 17.61
C ASP A 237 -25.64 2.50 17.95
N LEU A 238 -25.50 3.05 19.15
CA LEU A 238 -24.25 3.62 19.64
C LEU A 238 -23.16 2.55 19.81
N LEU A 239 -23.51 1.36 20.30
CA LEU A 239 -22.62 0.21 20.40
C LEU A 239 -22.01 -0.13 19.04
N LEU A 240 -22.83 -0.22 17.99
CA LEU A 240 -22.38 -0.50 16.63
C LEU A 240 -21.38 0.55 16.13
N VAL A 241 -21.69 1.84 16.32
CA VAL A 241 -20.80 2.94 15.92
C VAL A 241 -19.47 2.88 16.67
N GLY A 242 -19.52 2.73 18.00
CA GLY A 242 -18.33 2.64 18.86
C GLY A 242 -17.45 1.46 18.50
N PHE A 243 -18.04 0.28 18.27
CA PHE A 243 -17.30 -0.91 17.87
C PHE A 243 -16.66 -0.77 16.49
N ALA A 244 -17.41 -0.27 15.50
CA ALA A 244 -16.88 -0.06 14.15
C ALA A 244 -15.68 0.89 14.13
N MET A 245 -15.78 1.98 14.90
CA MET A 245 -14.75 2.98 15.03
C MET A 245 -13.48 2.40 15.68
N ALA A 246 -13.64 1.73 16.82
CA ALA A 246 -12.51 1.22 17.58
C ALA A 246 -11.83 0.01 16.90
N TYR A 247 -12.60 -0.87 16.27
CA TYR A 247 -12.09 -2.13 15.75
C TYR A 247 -11.76 -2.07 14.25
N PHE A 248 -12.77 -1.82 13.40
CA PHE A 248 -12.62 -1.90 11.94
C PHE A 248 -11.97 -0.66 11.30
N MET A 249 -12.09 0.48 11.97
CA MET A 249 -11.49 1.75 11.53
C MET A 249 -10.23 2.12 12.30
N HIS A 250 -9.67 1.18 13.08
CA HIS A 250 -8.45 1.40 13.84
C HIS A 250 -7.29 1.84 12.92
N PRO A 251 -6.57 2.94 13.22
CA PRO A 251 -5.49 3.42 12.36
C PRO A 251 -4.35 2.41 12.16
N SER A 252 -4.02 1.62 13.19
CA SER A 252 -2.98 0.59 13.10
C SER A 252 -3.24 -0.48 12.02
N ASN A 253 -4.50 -0.69 11.61
CA ASN A 253 -4.84 -1.62 10.52
C ASN A 253 -4.20 -1.22 9.17
N TYR A 254 -3.83 0.04 8.99
CA TYR A 254 -3.23 0.55 7.75
C TYR A 254 -1.70 0.39 7.70
N LEU A 255 -1.04 0.19 8.85
CA LEU A 255 0.42 0.15 8.97
C LEU A 255 1.04 -1.03 8.21
N SER A 256 0.59 -2.26 8.50
CA SER A 256 1.10 -3.47 7.86
C SER A 256 0.85 -3.48 6.34
N ARG A 257 -0.24 -2.86 5.88
CA ARG A 257 -0.53 -2.72 4.44
C ARG A 257 0.46 -1.77 3.78
N ALA A 258 0.73 -0.63 4.40
CA ALA A 258 1.72 0.32 3.92
C ALA A 258 3.14 -0.28 3.90
N GLU A 259 3.48 -1.14 4.86
CA GLU A 259 4.75 -1.88 4.88
C GLU A 259 4.85 -2.87 3.73
N ASN A 260 3.81 -3.68 3.52
CA ASN A 260 3.77 -4.63 2.40
C ASN A 260 3.88 -3.92 1.05
N GLU A 261 3.20 -2.79 0.89
CA GLU A 261 3.26 -2.02 -0.35
C GLU A 261 4.64 -1.38 -0.56
N ALA A 262 5.25 -0.84 0.50
CA ALA A 262 6.61 -0.32 0.42
C ALA A 262 7.63 -1.41 0.07
N GLN A 263 7.45 -2.64 0.57
CA GLN A 263 8.26 -3.79 0.17
C GLN A 263 8.04 -4.15 -1.30
N SER A 264 6.79 -4.13 -1.77
CA SER A 264 6.45 -4.36 -3.19
C SER A 264 7.18 -3.35 -4.09
N TYR A 265 7.14 -2.07 -3.74
CA TYR A 265 7.83 -1.01 -4.46
C TYR A 265 9.36 -1.18 -4.48
N ALA A 266 9.95 -1.63 -3.37
CA ALA A 266 11.36 -1.96 -3.32
C ALA A 266 11.69 -3.12 -4.26
N ARG A 267 10.91 -4.20 -4.25
CA ARG A 267 11.09 -5.34 -5.16
C ARG A 267 10.97 -4.96 -6.64
N GLN A 268 9.94 -4.18 -7.00
CA GLN A 268 9.69 -3.74 -8.38
C GLN A 268 10.71 -2.72 -8.89
N GLY A 269 11.26 -1.86 -8.01
CA GLY A 269 12.27 -0.87 -8.36
C GLY A 269 13.64 -1.45 -8.74
N GLY A 270 13.76 -2.77 -8.92
CA GLY A 270 15.00 -3.43 -9.31
C GLY A 270 15.93 -3.78 -8.14
N LEU A 271 15.51 -3.63 -6.86
CA LEU A 271 16.33 -4.13 -5.75
C LEU A 271 16.61 -5.65 -5.85
N LEU A 272 15.73 -6.42 -6.51
CA LEU A 272 15.92 -7.86 -6.67
C LEU A 272 16.57 -8.27 -8.01
N ALA A 273 16.48 -7.44 -9.05
CA ALA A 273 16.84 -7.84 -10.42
C ALA A 273 18.32 -7.64 -10.77
N VAL A 274 19.06 -6.83 -10.01
CA VAL A 274 20.44 -6.47 -10.33
C VAL A 274 21.48 -7.14 -9.41
N TYR A 275 21.09 -7.68 -8.26
CA TYR A 275 22.05 -8.09 -7.21
C TYR A 275 21.93 -9.54 -6.72
N THR A 276 21.11 -10.39 -7.33
CA THR A 276 21.28 -11.84 -7.15
C THR A 276 22.49 -12.29 -7.98
N HIS A 277 23.70 -12.05 -7.46
CA HIS A 277 24.73 -13.07 -7.61
C HIS A 277 24.17 -14.32 -6.93
N LEU A 278 23.66 -15.27 -7.74
CA LEU A 278 23.24 -16.57 -7.25
C LEU A 278 24.42 -17.17 -6.44
N PRO A 279 24.26 -17.38 -5.13
CA PRO A 279 25.33 -17.93 -4.31
C PRO A 279 25.49 -19.40 -4.73
N GLY A 280 26.55 -19.66 -5.50
CA GLY A 280 26.85 -20.98 -6.06
C GLY A 280 27.37 -20.96 -7.50
N ALA A 281 27.11 -19.90 -8.26
CA ALA A 281 27.81 -19.70 -9.52
C ALA A 281 29.13 -18.99 -9.22
N GLY A 282 30.19 -19.76 -8.94
CA GLY A 282 31.53 -19.23 -9.13
C GLY A 282 31.65 -18.65 -10.54
N ASP A 283 32.61 -17.76 -10.78
CA ASP A 283 32.89 -17.24 -12.14
C ASP A 283 33.03 -18.36 -13.19
N ASP A 284 33.27 -19.59 -12.76
CA ASP A 284 33.39 -20.80 -13.59
C ASP A 284 32.06 -21.47 -14.02
N ASP A 285 30.90 -21.16 -13.42
CA ASP A 285 29.61 -21.81 -13.75
C ASP A 285 28.67 -20.93 -14.60
N ARG A 286 29.06 -19.68 -14.88
CA ARG A 286 28.41 -18.89 -15.95
C ARG A 286 28.90 -19.44 -17.29
N PRO A 287 28.01 -19.66 -18.28
CA PRO A 287 28.45 -20.10 -19.60
C PRO A 287 29.53 -19.14 -20.13
N LEU A 288 30.73 -19.67 -20.39
CA LEU A 288 31.89 -18.92 -20.88
C LEU A 288 31.48 -17.98 -22.03
N GLY A 289 31.51 -16.67 -21.77
CA GLY A 289 31.19 -15.62 -22.74
C GLY A 289 29.90 -14.81 -22.54
N HIS A 290 29.25 -14.86 -21.36
CA HIS A 290 27.89 -14.32 -21.17
C HIS A 290 27.72 -12.95 -20.48
N ASP A 291 28.78 -12.24 -20.17
CA ASP A 291 28.66 -11.00 -19.40
C ASP A 291 28.86 -9.75 -20.28
N THR A 292 27.75 -9.07 -20.58
CA THR A 292 27.76 -7.82 -21.36
C THR A 292 27.03 -6.69 -20.64
N HIS A 293 27.59 -5.49 -20.69
CA HIS A 293 26.91 -4.27 -20.34
C HIS A 293 26.34 -3.61 -21.60
N ASN A 294 25.08 -3.18 -21.53
CA ASN A 294 24.41 -2.50 -22.62
C ASN A 294 24.17 -1.03 -22.23
N LEU A 295 24.81 -0.12 -22.95
CA LEU A 295 24.70 1.32 -22.75
C LEU A 295 23.80 1.90 -23.84
N PHE A 296 22.70 2.53 -23.45
CA PHE A 296 21.84 3.27 -24.36
C PHE A 296 22.11 4.78 -24.27
N LEU A 297 22.63 5.35 -25.36
CA LEU A 297 23.21 6.68 -25.39
C LEU A 297 22.64 7.52 -26.53
N TYR A 298 22.74 8.84 -26.43
CA TYR A 298 22.48 9.78 -27.54
C TYR A 298 23.65 10.75 -27.75
N ASP A 299 23.81 11.25 -28.99
CA ASP A 299 24.76 12.32 -29.31
C ASP A 299 24.23 13.66 -28.77
N LYS A 300 24.98 14.33 -27.90
CA LYS A 300 24.56 15.61 -27.32
C LYS A 300 24.25 16.67 -28.37
N LYS A 301 24.95 16.66 -29.52
CA LYS A 301 24.74 17.62 -30.60
C LYS A 301 23.48 17.28 -31.42
N ASN A 302 23.16 15.99 -31.54
CA ASN A 302 21.98 15.51 -32.25
C ASN A 302 21.25 14.49 -31.39
N LYS A 303 20.25 14.95 -30.63
CA LYS A 303 19.46 14.08 -29.72
C LYS A 303 18.73 12.95 -30.44
N ASN A 304 18.56 13.09 -31.76
CA ASN A 304 17.96 12.08 -32.62
C ASN A 304 18.98 11.04 -33.10
N ARG A 305 20.22 11.06 -32.61
CA ARG A 305 21.24 10.08 -32.92
C ARG A 305 21.48 9.26 -31.67
N LEU A 306 20.80 8.12 -31.60
CA LEU A 306 20.83 7.17 -30.51
C LEU A 306 21.83 6.03 -30.82
N PHE A 307 22.38 5.45 -29.77
CA PHE A 307 23.34 4.36 -29.83
C PHE A 307 22.99 3.31 -28.79
N LEU A 308 22.96 2.05 -29.21
CA LEU A 308 23.05 0.92 -28.29
C LEU A 308 24.45 0.34 -28.39
N VAL A 309 25.19 0.40 -27.29
CA VAL A 309 26.57 -0.08 -27.19
C VAL A 309 26.60 -1.28 -26.27
N THR A 310 27.03 -2.42 -26.80
CA THR A 310 27.27 -3.62 -26.00
C THR A 310 28.77 -3.79 -25.80
N ILE A 311 29.21 -3.81 -24.54
CA ILE A 311 30.59 -4.04 -24.13
C ILE A 311 30.65 -5.26 -23.20
N ALA A 312 31.81 -5.91 -23.10
CA ALA A 312 32.00 -6.95 -22.09
C ALA A 312 31.96 -6.35 -20.69
N GLN A 313 31.42 -7.08 -19.70
CA GLN A 313 31.32 -6.61 -18.32
C GLN A 313 32.68 -6.28 -17.69
N SER A 314 33.74 -6.98 -18.08
CA SER A 314 35.11 -6.76 -17.62
C SER A 314 35.75 -5.49 -18.18
N GLU A 315 35.12 -4.82 -19.16
CA GLU A 315 35.68 -3.66 -19.83
C GLU A 315 35.20 -2.35 -19.21
N ASN A 316 36.15 -1.50 -18.82
CA ASN A 316 35.87 -0.15 -18.36
C ASN A 316 36.19 0.84 -19.48
N ILE A 317 35.15 1.43 -20.09
CA ILE A 317 35.30 2.40 -21.16
C ILE A 317 34.76 3.76 -20.75
N SER A 318 35.57 4.82 -20.92
CA SER A 318 35.11 6.18 -20.66
C SER A 318 34.13 6.66 -21.74
N LEU A 319 33.10 7.43 -21.36
CA LEU A 319 32.15 8.00 -22.31
C LEU A 319 32.81 8.94 -23.34
N LYS A 320 33.93 9.58 -22.97
CA LYS A 320 34.71 10.45 -23.87
C LYS A 320 35.38 9.63 -24.98
N GLU A 321 35.99 8.50 -24.61
CA GLU A 321 36.59 7.59 -25.59
C GLU A 321 35.52 6.93 -26.46
N LEU A 322 34.41 6.53 -25.85
CA LEU A 322 33.28 5.96 -26.56
C LEU A 322 32.70 6.97 -27.57
N ALA A 323 32.49 8.24 -27.20
CA ALA A 323 32.05 9.28 -28.13
C ALA A 323 32.98 9.40 -29.36
N LYS A 324 34.30 9.39 -29.12
CA LYS A 324 35.30 9.44 -30.20
C LYS A 324 35.20 8.23 -31.13
N ARG A 325 35.05 7.02 -30.57
CA ARG A 325 34.88 5.76 -31.34
C ARG A 325 33.57 5.75 -32.14
N LEU A 326 32.51 6.36 -31.61
CA LEU A 326 31.20 6.48 -32.25
C LEU A 326 31.10 7.63 -33.26
N GLY A 327 32.14 8.46 -33.39
CA GLY A 327 32.11 9.67 -34.22
C GLY A 327 31.08 10.68 -33.73
N ALA A 328 30.88 10.77 -32.41
CA ALA A 328 30.07 11.78 -31.74
C ALA A 328 30.99 12.77 -31.01
N LYS A 329 30.55 14.02 -30.84
CA LYS A 329 31.33 15.02 -30.09
C LYS A 329 31.30 14.73 -28.59
N GLU A 330 30.14 14.31 -28.09
CA GLU A 330 29.87 13.94 -26.70
C GLU A 330 28.63 13.05 -26.69
N VAL A 331 28.62 12.02 -25.84
CA VAL A 331 27.47 11.11 -25.68
C VAL A 331 26.94 11.17 -24.26
N ARG A 332 25.63 10.96 -24.09
CA ARG A 332 24.93 10.96 -22.81
C ARG A 332 23.94 9.80 -22.74
N PHE A 333 23.57 9.36 -21.55
CA PHE A 333 22.54 8.34 -21.38
C PHE A 333 21.18 8.84 -21.87
N ALA A 334 20.49 7.99 -22.63
CA ALA A 334 19.12 8.24 -23.07
C ALA A 334 18.13 8.05 -21.90
N GLY A 335 17.03 8.80 -21.93
CA GLY A 335 15.97 8.75 -20.91
C GLY A 335 15.08 7.51 -21.05
N SER A 336 14.27 7.23 -20.02
CA SER A 336 13.30 6.12 -20.01
C SER A 336 12.28 6.23 -21.14
N GLU A 337 11.75 7.42 -21.40
CA GLU A 337 10.79 7.68 -22.49
C GLU A 337 11.36 7.27 -23.85
N GLN A 338 12.64 7.54 -24.11
CA GLN A 338 13.29 7.18 -25.37
C GLN A 338 13.53 5.66 -25.49
N ALA A 339 13.79 4.97 -24.38
CA ALA A 339 13.97 3.53 -24.35
C ALA A 339 12.64 2.78 -24.55
N GLU A 340 11.56 3.26 -23.95
CA GLU A 340 10.21 2.74 -24.16
C GLU A 340 9.75 2.98 -25.61
N MET A 341 10.00 4.17 -26.17
CA MET A 341 9.69 4.46 -27.57
C MET A 341 10.45 3.58 -28.58
N CYS A 342 11.73 3.27 -28.31
CA CYS A 342 12.56 2.56 -29.28
C CYS A 342 12.51 1.03 -29.13
N PHE A 343 12.32 0.53 -27.91
CA PHE A 343 12.47 -0.89 -27.60
C PHE A 343 11.30 -1.50 -26.85
N GLU A 344 10.30 -0.71 -26.44
CA GLU A 344 9.20 -1.12 -25.56
C GLU A 344 9.71 -1.71 -24.22
N LEU A 345 10.85 -1.22 -23.74
CA LEU A 345 11.50 -1.72 -22.53
C LEU A 345 11.69 -0.63 -21.49
N GLN A 346 11.49 -1.04 -20.23
CA GLN A 346 11.76 -0.20 -19.07
C GLN A 346 13.26 -0.07 -18.81
N ARG A 347 13.64 1.03 -18.14
CA ARG A 347 15.02 1.30 -17.71
C ARG A 347 15.52 0.15 -16.80
N GLY A 348 16.65 -0.45 -17.15
CA GLY A 348 17.23 -1.61 -16.44
C GLY A 348 17.04 -2.94 -17.17
N CYS A 349 16.17 -3.01 -18.19
CA CYS A 349 15.95 -4.22 -19.00
C CYS A 349 16.58 -4.14 -20.40
N ILE A 350 17.44 -3.14 -20.64
CA ILE A 350 18.05 -2.90 -21.96
C ILE A 350 19.05 -4.00 -22.28
N THR A 351 18.84 -4.71 -23.38
CA THR A 351 19.71 -5.78 -23.87
C THR A 351 19.99 -5.63 -25.36
N CYS A 352 21.04 -6.23 -25.89
CA CYS A 352 21.29 -6.25 -27.33
C CYS A 352 20.16 -6.94 -28.11
N LEU A 353 19.41 -7.83 -27.46
CA LEU A 353 18.23 -8.50 -28.03
C LEU A 353 17.07 -7.54 -28.27
N SER A 354 17.04 -6.38 -27.60
CA SER A 354 16.01 -5.35 -27.74
C SER A 354 15.92 -4.79 -29.16
N LEU A 355 16.97 -4.96 -29.97
CA LEU A 355 16.97 -4.61 -31.40
C LEU A 355 15.92 -5.41 -32.20
N VAL A 356 15.40 -6.53 -31.69
CA VAL A 356 14.31 -7.26 -32.35
C VAL A 356 13.00 -6.46 -32.39
N ASN A 357 12.82 -5.56 -31.42
CA ASN A 357 11.64 -4.69 -31.33
C ASN A 357 11.77 -3.43 -32.21
N ASP A 358 12.93 -3.19 -32.83
CA ASP A 358 13.16 -2.09 -33.78
C ASP A 358 12.56 -2.44 -35.16
N THR A 359 11.23 -2.46 -35.22
CA THR A 359 10.45 -2.92 -36.38
C THR A 359 10.42 -1.96 -37.56
N GLU A 360 10.79 -0.69 -37.34
CA GLU A 360 10.88 0.34 -38.40
C GLU A 360 12.18 0.27 -39.21
N ASN A 361 13.03 -0.72 -38.93
CA ASN A 361 14.32 -0.93 -39.62
C ASN A 361 15.23 0.32 -39.51
N ASN A 362 15.16 1.01 -38.37
CA ASN A 362 16.05 2.13 -38.04
C ASN A 362 17.49 1.64 -37.76
N GLY A 363 17.68 0.33 -37.56
CA GLY A 363 18.96 -0.30 -37.30
C GLY A 363 19.47 -1.18 -38.45
N TRP A 364 20.38 -0.67 -39.30
CA TRP A 364 21.41 -1.51 -39.91
C TRP A 364 22.63 -0.69 -40.38
N CYS A 365 23.78 -0.87 -39.73
CA CYS A 365 25.08 -0.57 -40.34
C CYS A 365 26.17 -1.49 -39.81
N ARG A 366 26.85 -2.20 -40.73
CA ARG A 366 27.92 -3.15 -40.46
C ARG A 366 29.27 -2.43 -40.57
N ARG A 367 29.83 -1.95 -39.45
CA ARG A 367 31.27 -1.65 -39.37
C ARG A 367 31.92 -2.48 -38.27
N ARG A 368 32.75 -3.45 -38.70
CA ARG A 368 33.72 -4.11 -37.83
C ARG A 368 34.84 -3.12 -37.52
N SER A 369 34.74 -2.41 -36.39
CA SER A 369 35.93 -1.92 -35.71
C SER A 369 36.44 -3.06 -34.81
N SER A 370 37.63 -3.57 -35.14
CA SER A 370 38.46 -4.48 -34.34
C SER A 370 37.87 -4.99 -33.01
N GLY A 371 37.51 -6.28 -33.00
CA GLY A 371 37.55 -7.16 -31.83
C GLY A 371 36.48 -7.02 -30.73
N LEU A 372 36.15 -5.82 -30.25
CA LEU A 372 35.59 -5.70 -28.88
C LEU A 372 34.37 -4.80 -28.68
N ILE A 373 33.88 -4.08 -29.70
CA ILE A 373 32.70 -3.20 -29.55
C ILE A 373 31.72 -3.48 -30.68
N ARG A 374 30.50 -3.89 -30.33
CA ARG A 374 29.36 -3.90 -31.27
C ARG A 374 28.49 -2.70 -30.96
N CYS A 375 28.24 -1.88 -31.97
CA CYS A 375 27.44 -0.68 -31.83
C CYS A 375 26.37 -0.64 -32.92
N ALA A 376 25.12 -0.42 -32.51
CA ALA A 376 24.02 -0.13 -33.40
C ALA A 376 23.72 1.38 -33.35
N TYR A 377 23.69 2.02 -34.52
CA TYR A 377 23.27 3.41 -34.68
C TYR A 377 21.76 3.43 -34.93
N VAL A 378 21.04 4.29 -34.21
CA VAL A 378 19.59 4.49 -34.31
C VAL A 378 19.35 5.97 -34.63
N PRO A 379 18.93 6.33 -35.85
CA PRO A 379 18.39 7.66 -36.14
C PRO A 379 16.96 7.77 -35.59
N ALA A 380 16.61 8.88 -34.97
CA ALA A 380 15.29 9.10 -34.41
C ALA A 380 14.34 9.67 -35.47
N VAL A 381 13.09 9.22 -35.35
CA VAL A 381 11.92 9.55 -36.14
C VAL A 381 11.86 11.04 -36.50
N SER A 382 11.83 11.35 -37.80
CA SER A 382 11.35 12.64 -38.29
C SER A 382 9.82 12.65 -38.15
N THR A 383 9.30 13.62 -37.41
CA THR A 383 7.87 13.90 -37.26
C THR A 383 7.12 13.90 -38.61
N PRO A 384 5.86 13.41 -38.66
CA PRO A 384 5.09 13.42 -39.89
C PRO A 384 4.79 14.88 -40.29
N ARG A 385 5.14 15.25 -41.53
CA ARG A 385 4.65 16.49 -42.15
C ARG A 385 3.13 16.39 -42.29
N ILE A 386 2.44 17.20 -41.51
CA ILE A 386 1.06 17.59 -41.79
C ILE A 386 1.07 18.26 -43.16
N THR A 387 0.47 17.63 -44.16
CA THR A 387 0.05 18.32 -45.39
C THR A 387 -1.43 18.62 -45.26
N PRO A 388 -1.85 19.90 -45.29
CA PRO A 388 -3.21 20.24 -45.65
C PRO A 388 -3.26 20.78 -47.10
N ASN A 389 -4.43 20.57 -47.69
CA ASN A 389 -5.00 21.10 -48.94
C ASN A 389 -4.84 20.21 -50.19
N ILE A 390 -5.93 19.65 -50.74
CA ILE A 390 -7.20 20.24 -51.27
C ILE A 390 -6.97 21.01 -52.58
N MET A 391 -7.62 20.50 -53.64
CA MET A 391 -8.01 21.12 -54.94
C MET A 391 -6.86 21.71 -55.78
N SER A 392 -6.74 21.44 -57.08
CA SER A 392 -7.73 21.26 -58.15
C SER A 392 -7.17 20.40 -59.28
#